data_AF-A0A972GFC6-F1
#
_entry.id   AF-A0A972GFC6-F1
#
_cell.length_a   1.000
_cell.length_b   1.000
_cell.length_c   1.000
_cell.angle_alpha   90.00
_cell.angle_beta   90.00
_cell.angle_gamma   90.00
#
_symmetry.space_group_name_H-M   'P 1'
#
loop_
_entity.id
_entity.type
_entity.pdbx_description
1 polymer ?
#
loop_
_entity_poly.entity_id
_entity_poly.type
_entity_poly.pdbx_seq_one_letter_code
_entity_poly.pdbx_strand_id
1 'polypeptide(L)'
;MTRLYADEVFAPLDRDYHVERVAGGNETEVYRTDDQAYVIKLKSDLGGTVADSVELAREMRFAAERFTECLGSNHSIPSYYLISRDSDGHVQVLVLQPFLAQARQLYDIDYSTLSKAERVCIASQLRDIISRSLVFYRNTGSMPDLYGRTSTSKAERAHLNKTHMLPWRLWSFLVRRNLLRSHNLMLTDAPERRIILVDYDIVRRSKLYKRVYYAVRWFLFWRDHTLIELMRRSGFVPKRQKPSKKKQG
;
A
#
# COMPACT_ATOMS: atom_id res chain seq x y z
N MET A 1 22.54 4.35 -3.24
CA MET A 1 22.72 5.68 -2.65
C MET A 1 21.40 6.08 -2.05
N THR A 2 21.29 6.05 -0.73
CA THR A 2 20.16 6.59 0.02
C THR A 2 20.19 8.11 -0.09
N ARG A 3 19.10 8.71 -0.56
CA ARG A 3 19.00 10.16 -0.74
C ARG A 3 18.35 10.71 0.51
N LEU A 4 19.16 11.32 1.37
CA LEU A 4 18.67 12.17 2.46
C LEU A 4 17.85 13.30 1.83
N TYR A 5 16.65 13.52 2.36
CA TYR A 5 15.75 14.59 1.96
C TYR A 5 15.54 15.47 3.18
N ALA A 6 15.68 16.78 3.00
CA ALA A 6 15.55 17.78 4.04
C ALA A 6 14.52 18.82 3.61
N ASP A 7 13.53 19.05 4.46
CA ASP A 7 12.42 19.97 4.20
C ASP A 7 11.73 20.32 5.53
N GLU A 8 11.29 21.57 5.68
CA GLU A 8 10.60 22.06 6.90
C GLU A 8 9.36 21.25 7.23
N VAL A 9 8.78 20.55 6.24
CA VAL A 9 7.61 19.69 6.46
C VAL A 9 7.90 18.63 7.53
N PHE A 10 9.14 18.18 7.72
CA PHE A 10 9.50 17.18 8.74
C PHE A 10 9.85 17.76 10.11
N ALA A 11 9.80 19.08 10.30
CA ALA A 11 10.11 19.73 11.57
C ALA A 11 9.40 19.17 12.82
N PRO A 12 8.15 18.67 12.74
CA PRO A 12 7.49 18.04 13.89
C PRO A 12 8.07 16.68 14.30
N LEU A 13 8.94 16.09 13.48
CA LEU A 13 9.38 14.70 13.57
C LEU A 13 10.87 14.56 13.79
N ASP A 14 11.65 15.41 13.13
CA ASP A 14 13.09 15.40 13.19
C ASP A 14 13.59 16.84 13.38
N ARG A 15 14.49 17.04 14.35
CA ARG A 15 15.05 18.35 14.67
C ARG A 15 15.97 18.87 13.57
N ASP A 16 16.60 17.95 12.83
CA ASP A 16 17.51 18.30 11.74
C ASP A 16 16.79 18.26 10.39
N TYR A 17 15.49 17.93 10.36
CA TYR A 17 14.62 17.85 9.17
C TYR A 17 15.02 16.77 8.16
N HIS A 18 15.97 15.90 8.50
CA HIS A 18 16.49 14.89 7.60
C HIS A 18 15.67 13.61 7.71
N VAL A 19 15.27 13.08 6.56
CA VAL A 19 14.65 11.76 6.46
C VAL A 19 15.19 11.01 5.24
N GLU A 20 15.24 9.69 5.33
CA GLU A 20 15.67 8.86 4.21
C GLU A 20 14.48 8.54 3.30
N ARG A 21 14.56 8.88 2.02
CA ARG A 21 13.53 8.47 1.05
C ARG A 21 13.61 6.97 0.74
N VAL A 22 12.56 6.23 1.06
CA VAL A 22 12.48 4.76 0.89
C VAL A 22 11.62 4.31 -0.31
N ALA A 23 10.57 5.06 -0.66
CA ALA A 23 9.70 4.73 -1.80
C ALA A 23 8.89 5.94 -2.29
N GLY A 24 8.13 5.75 -3.37
CA GLY A 24 7.18 6.75 -3.85
C GLY A 24 6.11 6.16 -4.77
N GLY A 25 4.94 6.78 -4.76
CA GLY A 25 3.73 6.44 -5.51
C GLY A 25 3.15 7.67 -6.22
N ASN A 26 1.92 7.59 -6.74
CA ASN A 26 1.35 8.68 -7.54
C ASN A 26 1.15 9.97 -6.74
N GLU A 27 0.58 9.85 -5.55
CA GLU A 27 0.15 10.95 -4.68
C GLU A 27 0.88 10.89 -3.33
N THR A 28 1.97 10.13 -3.24
CA THR A 28 2.63 9.84 -1.95
C THR A 28 4.11 9.58 -2.12
N GLU A 29 4.93 10.35 -1.42
CA GLU A 29 6.34 10.03 -1.23
C GLU A 29 6.51 9.39 0.15
N VAL A 30 7.41 8.41 0.27
CA VAL A 30 7.58 7.63 1.49
C VAL A 30 9.03 7.77 1.98
N TYR A 31 9.15 8.18 3.23
CA TYR A 31 10.39 8.43 3.93
C TYR A 31 10.47 7.58 5.20
N ARG A 32 11.66 7.52 5.80
CA ARG A 32 11.94 6.81 7.04
C ARG A 32 12.75 7.73 7.97
N THR A 33 12.43 7.69 9.26
CA THR A 33 13.18 8.41 10.30
C THR A 33 14.56 7.79 10.53
N ASP A 34 15.52 8.60 10.99
CA ASP A 34 16.91 8.16 11.19
C ASP A 34 17.05 7.05 12.24
N ASP A 35 16.21 7.09 13.29
CA ASP A 35 16.11 6.06 14.32
C ASP A 35 15.42 4.76 13.83
N GLN A 36 14.93 4.76 12.59
CA GLN A 36 14.17 3.68 11.97
C GLN A 36 12.94 3.24 12.78
N ALA A 37 12.36 4.11 13.60
CA ALA A 37 11.15 3.81 14.33
C ALA A 37 9.89 3.98 13.46
N TYR A 38 9.92 4.91 12.49
CA TYR A 38 8.74 5.31 11.73
C TYR A 38 8.98 5.40 10.23
N VAL A 39 7.90 5.16 9.48
CA VAL A 39 7.73 5.53 8.09
C VAL A 39 6.83 6.75 8.03
N ILE A 40 7.22 7.70 7.18
CA ILE A 40 6.50 8.95 6.94
C ILE A 40 6.01 8.94 5.50
N LYS A 41 4.71 9.08 5.30
CA LYS A 41 4.10 9.23 3.98
C LYS A 41 3.67 10.66 3.78
N LEU A 42 4.32 11.34 2.86
CA LEU A 42 4.03 12.71 2.45
C LEU A 42 3.03 12.70 1.30
N LYS A 43 1.87 13.33 1.48
CA LYS A 43 0.85 13.46 0.43
C LYS A 43 1.05 14.75 -0.38
N SER A 44 2.16 14.82 -1.13
CA SER A 44 2.67 16.02 -1.80
C SER A 44 1.70 16.71 -2.78
N ASP A 45 0.83 15.94 -3.43
CA ASP A 45 -0.02 16.45 -4.53
C ASP A 45 -1.33 17.10 -4.02
N LEU A 46 -1.48 17.21 -2.70
CA LEU A 46 -2.69 17.67 -2.03
C LEU A 46 -2.45 18.90 -1.14
N GLY A 47 -1.30 19.55 -1.31
CA GLY A 47 -1.01 20.81 -0.63
C GLY A 47 -2.12 21.83 -0.85
N GLY A 48 -2.52 22.52 0.21
CA GLY A 48 -3.65 23.43 0.18
C GLY A 48 -3.69 24.34 1.40
N THR A 49 -4.88 24.83 1.75
CA THR A 49 -5.04 25.62 2.97
C THR A 49 -4.94 24.73 4.21
N VAL A 50 -4.78 25.35 5.39
CA VAL A 50 -4.86 24.64 6.67
C VAL A 50 -6.19 23.90 6.80
N ALA A 51 -7.30 24.53 6.42
CA ALA A 51 -8.63 23.95 6.52
C ALA A 51 -8.76 22.68 5.66
N ASP A 52 -8.34 22.75 4.40
CA ASP A 52 -8.37 21.61 3.48
C ASP A 52 -7.50 20.46 4.01
N SER A 53 -6.30 20.77 4.51
CA SER A 53 -5.39 19.77 5.08
C SER A 53 -5.96 19.11 6.35
N VAL A 54 -6.67 19.87 7.18
CA VAL A 54 -7.35 19.34 8.38
C VAL A 54 -8.50 18.41 8.00
N GLU A 55 -9.35 18.81 7.05
CA GLU A 55 -10.45 17.98 6.57
C GLU A 55 -9.91 16.69 5.95
N LEU A 56 -8.90 16.81 5.09
CA LEU A 56 -8.20 15.69 4.48
C LEU A 56 -7.61 14.73 5.52
N ALA A 57 -6.89 15.24 6.52
CA ALA A 57 -6.32 14.41 7.58
C ALA A 57 -7.40 13.68 8.38
N ARG A 58 -8.55 14.33 8.64
CA ARG A 58 -9.71 13.69 9.29
C ARG A 58 -10.31 12.58 8.44
N GLU A 59 -10.51 12.79 7.15
CA GLU A 59 -11.02 11.76 6.24
C GLU A 59 -10.10 10.54 6.17
N MET A 60 -8.79 10.79 6.06
CA MET A 60 -7.79 9.72 6.02
C MET A 60 -7.73 8.95 7.33
N ARG A 61 -7.74 9.67 8.46
CA ARG A 61 -7.79 9.05 9.79
C ARG A 61 -9.02 8.17 9.95
N PHE A 62 -10.20 8.68 9.63
CA PHE A 62 -11.44 7.93 9.70
C PHE A 62 -11.40 6.67 8.82
N ALA A 63 -10.84 6.76 7.62
CA ALA A 63 -10.66 5.60 6.75
C ALA A 63 -9.70 4.56 7.34
N ALA A 64 -8.54 4.99 7.85
CA ALA A 64 -7.56 4.10 8.44
C ALA A 64 -8.08 3.41 9.70
N GLU A 65 -8.80 4.11 10.56
CA GLU A 65 -9.44 3.53 11.75
C GLU A 65 -10.42 2.42 11.34
N ARG A 66 -11.28 2.67 10.34
CA ARG A 66 -12.24 1.66 9.85
C ARG A 66 -11.58 0.46 9.20
N PHE A 67 -10.51 0.67 8.44
CA PHE A 67 -9.77 -0.44 7.83
C PHE A 67 -8.97 -1.24 8.86
N THR A 68 -8.43 -0.57 9.89
CA THR A 68 -7.77 -1.21 11.03
C THR A 68 -8.77 -2.07 11.81
N GLU A 69 -9.96 -1.53 12.12
CA GLU A 69 -11.02 -2.27 12.79
C GLU A 69 -11.48 -3.48 11.96
N CYS A 70 -11.69 -3.29 10.66
CA CYS A 70 -12.06 -4.36 9.73
C CYS A 70 -11.05 -5.51 9.74
N LEU A 71 -9.75 -5.20 9.60
CA LEU A 71 -8.70 -6.19 9.45
C LEU A 71 -8.26 -6.79 10.79
N GLY A 72 -8.43 -6.05 11.88
CA GLY A 72 -7.95 -6.39 13.21
C GLY A 72 -6.45 -6.16 13.38
N SER A 73 -6.00 -6.19 14.65
CA SER A 73 -4.62 -5.90 15.06
C SER A 73 -3.58 -6.88 14.53
N ASN A 74 -3.99 -8.04 14.03
CA ASN A 74 -3.10 -9.02 13.41
C ASN A 74 -2.66 -8.61 11.99
N HIS A 75 -3.43 -7.76 11.31
CA HIS A 75 -3.27 -7.44 9.89
C HIS A 75 -3.19 -5.94 9.60
N SER A 76 -3.05 -5.12 10.64
CA SER A 76 -3.01 -3.66 10.57
C SER A 76 -1.99 -3.10 11.55
N ILE A 77 -1.63 -1.83 11.33
CA ILE A 77 -0.73 -1.04 12.17
C ILE A 77 -1.35 0.35 12.38
N PRO A 78 -1.06 1.02 13.50
CA PRO A 78 -1.57 2.36 13.74
C PRO A 78 -1.05 3.34 12.70
N SER A 79 -1.89 4.34 12.38
CA SER A 79 -1.52 5.49 11.54
C SER A 79 -1.81 6.77 12.28
N TYR A 80 -0.79 7.62 12.39
CA TYR A 80 -0.89 8.94 12.98
C TYR A 80 -0.86 9.98 11.87
N TYR A 81 -1.58 11.08 12.06
CA TYR A 81 -1.75 12.12 11.05
C TYR A 81 -1.26 13.44 11.61
N LEU A 82 -0.28 14.02 10.94
CA LEU A 82 0.26 15.33 11.27
C LEU A 82 0.00 16.29 10.11
N ILE A 83 -0.12 17.56 10.46
CA ILE A 83 -0.25 18.65 9.50
C ILE A 83 0.97 19.53 9.71
N SER A 84 1.72 19.74 8.64
CA SER A 84 2.96 20.50 8.68
C SER A 84 3.06 21.40 7.46
N ARG A 85 3.90 22.42 7.55
CA ARG A 85 4.17 23.37 6.47
C ARG A 85 5.53 23.02 5.86
N ASP A 86 5.59 23.01 4.53
CA ASP A 86 6.86 22.86 3.81
C ASP A 86 7.63 24.19 3.68
N SER A 87 8.84 24.13 3.15
CA SER A 87 9.68 25.33 2.94
C SER A 87 9.09 26.33 1.94
N ASP A 88 8.15 25.91 1.10
CA ASP A 88 7.44 26.77 0.13
C ASP A 88 6.17 27.39 0.74
N GLY A 89 5.86 27.08 2.01
CA GLY A 89 4.71 27.60 2.73
C GLY A 89 3.41 26.80 2.55
N HIS A 90 3.43 25.71 1.79
CA HIS A 90 2.24 24.86 1.62
C HIS A 90 2.00 24.00 2.84
N VAL A 91 0.73 23.85 3.19
CA VAL A 91 0.32 22.95 4.28
C VAL A 91 0.08 21.57 3.69
N GLN A 92 0.72 20.56 4.28
CA GLN A 92 0.68 19.17 3.83
C GLN A 92 0.28 18.22 4.97
N VAL A 93 -0.27 17.07 4.58
CA VAL A 93 -0.60 15.97 5.51
C VAL A 93 0.52 14.93 5.48
N LEU A 94 1.04 14.63 6.66
CA LEU A 94 1.99 13.55 6.92
C LEU A 94 1.25 12.39 7.57
N VAL A 95 1.49 11.17 7.09
CA VAL A 95 1.03 9.96 7.75
C VAL A 95 2.22 9.23 8.35
N LEU A 96 2.20 9.04 9.67
CA LEU A 96 3.21 8.29 10.42
C LEU A 96 2.71 6.88 10.71
N GLN A 97 3.55 5.90 10.45
CA GLN A 97 3.30 4.50 10.77
C GLN A 97 4.56 3.87 11.36
N PRO A 98 4.46 2.89 12.26
CA PRO A 98 5.62 2.13 12.72
C PRO A 98 6.39 1.53 11.53
N PHE A 99 7.72 1.67 11.52
CA PHE A 99 8.54 1.05 10.50
C PHE A 99 8.68 -0.45 10.76
N LEU A 100 8.32 -1.25 9.76
CA LEU A 100 8.44 -2.70 9.82
C LEU A 100 9.81 -3.13 9.26
N ALA A 101 10.88 -2.91 10.03
CA ALA A 101 12.26 -3.02 9.57
C ALA A 101 12.62 -4.34 8.87
N GLN A 102 12.03 -5.44 9.33
CA GLN A 102 12.28 -6.80 8.81
C GLN A 102 11.11 -7.35 7.98
N ALA A 103 10.12 -6.52 7.66
CA ALA A 103 9.01 -6.98 6.86
C ALA A 103 9.30 -6.85 5.35
N ARG A 104 8.84 -7.84 4.58
CA ARG A 104 9.01 -7.89 3.12
C ARG A 104 7.66 -7.78 2.44
N GLN A 105 7.57 -7.01 1.36
CA GLN A 105 6.36 -7.00 0.53
C GLN A 105 6.09 -8.42 0.02
N LEU A 106 4.82 -8.83 -0.05
CA LEU A 106 4.45 -10.15 -0.60
C LEU A 106 4.95 -10.31 -2.04
N TYR A 107 5.00 -9.21 -2.79
CA TYR A 107 5.66 -9.14 -4.09
C TYR A 107 7.08 -9.74 -4.09
N ASP A 108 7.87 -9.45 -3.06
CA ASP A 108 9.28 -9.81 -2.92
C ASP A 108 9.52 -11.14 -2.23
N ILE A 109 8.47 -11.87 -1.85
CA ILE A 109 8.59 -13.23 -1.29
C ILE A 109 8.84 -14.27 -2.38
N ASP A 110 9.88 -15.07 -2.21
CA ASP A 110 10.10 -16.28 -3.01
C ASP A 110 9.34 -17.44 -2.36
N TYR A 111 8.16 -17.73 -2.89
CA TYR A 111 7.29 -18.77 -2.35
C TYR A 111 7.82 -20.19 -2.62
N SER A 112 8.77 -20.35 -3.55
CA SER A 112 9.37 -21.65 -3.87
C SER A 112 10.33 -22.12 -2.79
N THR A 113 10.94 -21.18 -2.06
CA THR A 113 11.88 -21.46 -0.97
C THR A 113 11.18 -21.66 0.37
N LEU A 114 9.89 -21.36 0.47
CA LEU A 114 9.13 -21.55 1.70
C LEU A 114 8.86 -23.03 1.96
N SER A 115 8.79 -23.40 3.24
CA SER A 115 8.25 -24.69 3.66
C SER A 115 6.74 -24.78 3.39
N LYS A 116 6.20 -26.00 3.41
CA LYS A 116 4.75 -26.23 3.32
C LYS A 116 3.99 -25.55 4.47
N ALA A 117 4.54 -25.57 5.68
CA ALA A 117 3.93 -24.96 6.85
C ALA A 117 3.84 -23.43 6.71
N GLU A 118 4.90 -22.78 6.23
CA GLU A 118 4.92 -21.33 5.97
C GLU A 118 3.90 -20.94 4.91
N ARG A 119 3.82 -21.71 3.81
CA ARG A 119 2.79 -21.49 2.77
C ARG A 119 1.37 -21.63 3.32
N VAL A 120 1.12 -22.61 4.17
CA VAL A 120 -0.18 -22.80 4.84
C VAL A 120 -0.50 -21.61 5.75
N CYS A 121 0.48 -21.13 6.53
CA CYS A 121 0.31 -19.98 7.40
C CYS A 121 -0.04 -18.71 6.61
N ILE A 122 0.72 -18.40 5.56
CA ILE A 122 0.45 -17.27 4.66
C ILE A 122 -0.94 -17.40 4.02
N ALA A 123 -1.28 -18.60 3.51
CA ALA A 123 -2.58 -18.86 2.91
C ALA A 123 -3.72 -18.59 3.90
N SER A 124 -3.58 -19.01 5.16
CA SER A 124 -4.60 -18.79 6.18
C SER A 124 -4.80 -17.31 6.47
N GLN A 125 -3.71 -16.55 6.62
CA GLN A 125 -3.78 -15.12 6.89
C GLN A 125 -4.40 -14.34 5.72
N LEU A 126 -4.01 -14.66 4.48
CA LEU A 126 -4.60 -14.02 3.31
C LEU A 126 -6.10 -14.33 3.18
N ARG A 127 -6.53 -15.55 3.51
CA ARG A 127 -7.95 -15.91 3.52
C ARG A 127 -8.72 -15.16 4.60
N ASP A 128 -8.14 -14.95 5.77
CA ASP A 128 -8.76 -14.14 6.83
C ASP A 128 -8.91 -12.68 6.40
N ILE A 129 -7.84 -12.08 5.85
CA ILE A 129 -7.86 -10.72 5.28
C ILE A 129 -8.94 -10.57 4.21
N ILE A 130 -9.05 -11.53 3.27
CA ILE A 130 -10.09 -11.51 2.23
C ILE A 130 -11.47 -11.59 2.86
N SER A 131 -11.70 -12.54 3.76
CA SER A 131 -13.00 -12.74 4.43
C SER A 131 -13.46 -11.46 5.14
N ARG A 132 -12.59 -10.87 5.96
CA ARG A 132 -12.86 -9.60 6.66
C ARG A 132 -13.15 -8.45 5.70
N SER A 133 -12.37 -8.33 4.63
CA SER A 133 -12.56 -7.31 3.59
C SER A 133 -13.89 -7.47 2.84
N LEU A 134 -14.33 -8.71 2.60
CA LEU A 134 -15.61 -9.02 1.97
C LEU A 134 -16.78 -8.68 2.89
N VAL A 135 -16.70 -9.02 4.18
CA VAL A 135 -17.74 -8.63 5.17
C VAL A 135 -17.84 -7.11 5.25
N PHE A 136 -16.70 -6.41 5.34
CA PHE A 136 -16.67 -4.96 5.37
C PHE A 136 -17.26 -4.33 4.09
N TYR A 137 -16.97 -4.90 2.93
CA TYR A 137 -17.56 -4.43 1.67
C TYR A 137 -19.07 -4.61 1.63
N ARG A 138 -19.59 -5.76 2.09
CA ARG A 138 -21.04 -5.99 2.17
C ARG A 138 -21.73 -4.97 3.08
N ASN A 139 -21.09 -4.59 4.18
CA ASN A 139 -21.67 -3.69 5.17
C ASN A 139 -21.56 -2.21 4.78
N THR A 140 -20.55 -1.83 4.00
CA THR A 140 -20.16 -0.41 3.84
C THR A 140 -20.08 0.06 2.39
N GLY A 141 -20.05 -0.86 1.43
CA GLY A 141 -19.75 -0.56 0.02
C GLY A 141 -18.33 -0.07 -0.23
N SER A 142 -17.40 -0.24 0.73
CA SER A 142 -15.99 0.13 0.64
C SER A 142 -15.08 -1.05 0.97
N MET A 143 -13.79 -0.98 0.62
CA MET A 143 -12.84 -2.08 0.82
C MET A 143 -11.39 -1.58 0.88
N PRO A 144 -10.53 -2.14 1.74
CA PRO A 144 -9.11 -1.79 1.78
C PRO A 144 -8.38 -2.11 0.46
N ASP A 145 -7.32 -1.35 0.14
CA ASP A 145 -6.43 -1.65 -1.00
C ASP A 145 -5.36 -2.67 -0.68
N LEU A 146 -5.69 -3.93 -0.97
CA LEU A 146 -4.79 -5.04 -0.71
C LEU A 146 -3.74 -5.30 -1.78
N TYR A 147 -3.78 -4.67 -2.95
CA TYR A 147 -2.90 -5.06 -4.08
C TYR A 147 -1.71 -4.12 -4.23
N GLY A 148 -1.94 -2.81 -4.11
CA GLY A 148 -0.89 -1.81 -4.31
C GLY A 148 -0.26 -1.79 -5.70
N ARG A 149 0.66 -0.84 -5.89
CA ARG A 149 1.59 -0.79 -7.03
C ARG A 149 2.77 0.11 -6.67
N THR A 150 3.99 -0.33 -6.93
CA THR A 150 5.17 0.54 -6.94
C THR A 150 5.34 1.20 -8.31
N SER A 151 5.77 2.45 -8.34
CA SER A 151 6.26 3.10 -9.56
C SER A 151 7.65 3.63 -9.32
N THR A 152 8.53 3.43 -10.29
CA THR A 152 9.95 3.76 -10.16
C THR A 152 10.25 5.23 -10.47
N SER A 153 9.33 5.97 -11.12
CA SER A 153 9.52 7.39 -11.42
C SER A 153 8.20 8.14 -11.71
N LYS A 154 8.20 9.47 -11.51
CA LYS A 154 7.10 10.37 -11.90
C LYS A 154 6.78 10.29 -13.40
N ALA A 155 7.79 10.08 -14.24
CA ALA A 155 7.61 9.93 -15.69
C ALA A 155 6.91 8.61 -16.06
N GLU A 156 7.29 7.50 -15.43
CA GLU A 156 6.61 6.21 -15.59
C GLU A 156 5.12 6.34 -15.19
N ARG A 157 4.85 7.02 -14.06
CA ARG A 157 3.48 7.31 -13.59
C ARG A 157 2.67 8.11 -14.61
N ALA A 158 3.20 9.24 -15.08
CA ALA A 158 2.53 10.11 -16.04
C ALA A 158 2.18 9.36 -17.34
N HIS A 159 3.09 8.50 -17.80
CA HIS A 159 2.84 7.64 -18.95
C HIS A 159 1.70 6.64 -18.71
N LEU A 160 1.73 5.93 -17.58
CA LEU A 160 0.73 4.92 -17.24
C LEU A 160 -0.67 5.51 -17.00
N ASN A 161 -0.74 6.79 -16.62
CA ASN A 161 -2.02 7.48 -16.38
C ASN A 161 -2.68 8.01 -17.65
N LYS A 162 -2.02 7.95 -18.82
CA LYS A 162 -2.60 8.37 -20.10
C LYS A 162 -3.86 7.55 -20.44
N THR A 163 -4.81 8.18 -21.11
CA THR A 163 -6.11 7.59 -21.48
C THR A 163 -5.96 6.31 -22.30
N HIS A 164 -5.04 6.28 -23.29
CA HIS A 164 -4.77 5.10 -24.10
C HIS A 164 -4.15 3.92 -23.31
N MET A 165 -3.59 4.17 -22.12
CA MET A 165 -3.09 3.11 -21.24
C MET A 165 -4.21 2.51 -20.37
N LEU A 166 -5.45 2.99 -20.46
CA LEU A 166 -6.57 2.46 -19.70
C LEU A 166 -6.83 0.95 -19.95
N PRO A 167 -6.88 0.44 -21.20
CA PRO A 167 -7.06 -0.99 -21.44
C PRO A 167 -5.94 -1.82 -20.80
N TRP A 168 -4.69 -1.36 -20.94
CA TRP A 168 -3.55 -2.00 -20.31
C TRP A 168 -3.62 -1.97 -18.78
N ARG A 169 -4.06 -0.85 -18.18
CA ARG A 169 -4.24 -0.72 -16.72
C ARG A 169 -5.31 -1.67 -16.21
N LEU A 170 -6.44 -1.78 -16.91
CA LEU A 170 -7.50 -2.72 -16.57
C LEU A 170 -7.01 -4.16 -16.69
N TRP A 171 -6.36 -4.53 -17.81
CA TRP A 171 -5.76 -5.85 -17.98
C TRP A 171 -4.72 -6.16 -16.90
N SER A 172 -3.80 -5.24 -16.62
CA SER A 172 -2.79 -5.41 -15.57
C SER A 172 -3.43 -5.58 -14.20
N PHE A 173 -4.49 -4.85 -13.90
CA PHE A 173 -5.20 -4.99 -12.63
C PHE A 173 -5.91 -6.33 -12.52
N LEU A 174 -6.64 -6.72 -13.58
CA LEU A 174 -7.46 -7.93 -13.60
C LEU A 174 -6.65 -9.22 -13.66
N VAL A 175 -5.50 -9.20 -14.34
CA VAL A 175 -4.74 -10.43 -14.65
C VAL A 175 -3.42 -10.47 -13.91
N ARG A 176 -2.71 -9.34 -13.77
CA ARG A 176 -1.34 -9.34 -13.24
C ARG A 176 -1.29 -9.13 -11.73
N ARG A 177 -2.16 -8.29 -11.17
CA ARG A 177 -2.18 -8.04 -9.73
C ARG A 177 -2.90 -9.17 -9.03
N ASN A 178 -2.25 -9.80 -8.07
CA ASN A 178 -2.80 -10.84 -7.19
C ASN A 178 -2.22 -10.62 -5.78
N LEU A 179 -2.88 -11.16 -4.75
CA LEU A 179 -2.50 -10.89 -3.36
C LEU A 179 -1.14 -11.49 -2.98
N LEU A 180 -0.74 -12.60 -3.60
CA LEU A 180 0.61 -13.18 -3.45
C LEU A 180 1.71 -12.32 -4.09
N ARG A 181 1.32 -11.25 -4.81
CA ARG A 181 2.22 -10.26 -5.41
C ARG A 181 1.79 -8.85 -5.02
N SER A 182 1.26 -8.69 -3.81
CA SER A 182 0.89 -7.38 -3.30
C SER A 182 2.11 -6.56 -2.88
N HIS A 183 2.05 -5.26 -3.17
CA HIS A 183 2.99 -4.26 -2.64
C HIS A 183 2.48 -3.60 -1.36
N ASN A 184 1.18 -3.67 -1.08
CA ASN A 184 0.55 -3.06 0.10
C ASN A 184 0.51 -4.02 1.30
N LEU A 185 0.72 -5.32 1.07
CA LEU A 185 0.81 -6.33 2.13
C LEU A 185 2.27 -6.67 2.38
N MET A 186 2.69 -6.57 3.64
CA MET A 186 4.03 -6.92 4.11
C MET A 186 3.96 -8.15 5.01
N LEU A 187 4.86 -9.10 4.81
CA LEU A 187 5.07 -10.24 5.70
C LEU A 187 6.20 -9.88 6.68
N THR A 188 5.89 -9.85 7.98
CA THR A 188 6.91 -9.72 9.03
C THR A 188 7.73 -11.00 9.12
N ASP A 189 8.93 -10.91 9.68
CA ASP A 189 9.75 -12.09 9.93
C ASP A 189 9.22 -12.91 11.14
N ALA A 190 9.90 -14.02 11.41
CA ALA A 190 9.61 -14.88 12.56
C ALA A 190 9.85 -14.13 13.89
N PRO A 191 9.14 -14.50 14.98
CA PRO A 191 8.28 -15.68 15.10
C PRO A 191 6.84 -15.45 14.62
N GLU A 192 6.30 -14.23 14.62
CA GLU A 192 4.87 -14.03 14.39
C GLU A 192 4.45 -14.15 12.92
N ARG A 193 5.37 -13.87 11.97
CA ARG A 193 5.15 -13.96 10.51
C ARG A 193 3.80 -13.39 10.06
N ARG A 194 3.45 -12.18 10.51
CA ARG A 194 2.16 -11.55 10.24
C ARG A 194 2.13 -10.89 8.87
N ILE A 195 1.00 -10.98 8.19
CA ILE A 195 0.72 -10.22 6.97
C ILE A 195 0.00 -8.93 7.37
N ILE A 196 0.66 -7.79 7.17
CA ILE A 196 0.18 -6.47 7.58
C ILE A 196 -0.13 -5.63 6.34
N LEU A 197 -1.32 -5.03 6.29
CA LEU A 197 -1.63 -3.98 5.33
C LEU A 197 -0.98 -2.68 5.78
N VAL A 198 -0.17 -2.08 4.92
CA VAL A 198 0.50 -0.80 5.24
C VAL A 198 -0.16 0.41 4.61
N ASP A 199 -1.07 0.25 3.65
CA ASP A 199 -1.71 1.37 2.94
C ASP A 199 -3.23 1.40 3.16
N TYR A 200 -3.72 2.52 3.67
CA TYR A 200 -5.13 2.72 4.07
C TYR A 200 -5.85 3.76 3.21
N ASP A 201 -5.28 4.12 2.07
CA ASP A 201 -5.87 5.12 1.19
C ASP A 201 -7.25 4.68 0.67
N ILE A 202 -8.20 5.61 0.73
CA ILE A 202 -9.51 5.47 0.08
C ILE A 202 -9.45 5.94 -1.37
N VAL A 203 -10.26 5.32 -2.21
CA VAL A 203 -10.40 5.75 -3.60
C VAL A 203 -11.10 7.11 -3.65
N ARG A 204 -10.41 8.19 -4.03
CA ARG A 204 -11.00 9.55 -4.11
C ARG A 204 -11.60 9.86 -5.48
N ARG A 205 -12.55 9.02 -5.92
CA ARG A 205 -13.26 9.17 -7.20
C ARG A 205 -14.78 9.18 -7.01
N SER A 206 -15.49 9.43 -8.09
CA SER A 206 -16.96 9.46 -8.11
C SER A 206 -17.57 8.17 -7.55
N LYS A 207 -18.81 8.26 -7.02
CA LYS A 207 -19.53 7.12 -6.44
C LYS A 207 -19.65 5.95 -7.41
N LEU A 208 -19.91 6.23 -8.69
CA LEU A 208 -19.98 5.19 -9.74
C LEU A 208 -18.63 4.50 -9.92
N TYR A 209 -17.54 5.26 -10.00
CA TYR A 209 -16.20 4.69 -10.10
C TYR A 209 -15.88 3.80 -8.90
N LYS A 210 -16.16 4.28 -7.67
CA LYS A 210 -15.97 3.49 -6.44
C LYS A 210 -16.72 2.16 -6.49
N ARG A 211 -17.99 2.17 -6.91
CA ARG A 211 -18.81 0.95 -7.03
C ARG A 211 -18.20 -0.05 -8.02
N VAL A 212 -17.88 0.39 -9.22
CA VAL A 212 -17.26 -0.47 -10.24
C VAL A 212 -15.92 -1.01 -9.73
N TYR A 213 -15.10 -0.13 -9.14
CA TYR A 213 -13.79 -0.49 -8.61
C TYR A 213 -13.85 -1.58 -7.54
N TYR A 214 -14.73 -1.43 -6.55
CA TYR A 214 -14.88 -2.42 -5.48
C TYR A 214 -15.58 -3.70 -5.96
N ALA A 215 -16.52 -3.61 -6.90
CA ALA A 215 -17.12 -4.80 -7.52
C ALA A 215 -16.08 -5.64 -8.29
N VAL A 216 -15.17 -4.99 -9.02
CA VAL A 216 -14.06 -5.69 -9.68
C VAL A 216 -13.17 -6.37 -8.65
N ARG A 217 -12.80 -5.68 -7.56
CA ARG A 217 -11.98 -6.28 -6.50
C ARG A 217 -12.64 -7.48 -5.83
N TRP A 218 -13.95 -7.40 -5.59
CA TRP A 218 -14.73 -8.52 -5.08
C TRP A 218 -14.58 -9.75 -5.98
N PHE A 219 -14.67 -9.59 -7.30
CA PHE A 219 -14.41 -10.67 -8.25
C PHE A 219 -12.95 -11.17 -8.18
N LEU A 220 -11.97 -10.26 -8.05
CA LEU A 220 -10.56 -10.65 -7.95
C LEU A 220 -10.26 -11.50 -6.71
N PHE A 221 -10.94 -11.28 -5.59
CA PHE A 221 -10.78 -12.11 -4.40
C PHE A 221 -11.15 -13.58 -4.62
N TRP A 222 -12.13 -13.88 -5.47
CA TRP A 222 -12.43 -15.27 -5.85
C TRP A 222 -11.26 -15.92 -6.59
N ARG A 223 -10.67 -15.20 -7.55
CA ARG A 223 -9.46 -15.65 -8.25
C ARG A 223 -8.29 -15.82 -7.27
N ASP A 224 -8.09 -14.87 -6.36
CA ASP A 224 -7.02 -14.95 -5.36
C ASP A 224 -7.21 -16.12 -4.39
N HIS A 225 -8.44 -16.45 -4.00
CA HIS A 225 -8.72 -17.67 -3.24
C HIS A 225 -8.21 -18.93 -3.96
N THR A 226 -8.47 -19.04 -5.27
CA THR A 226 -7.97 -20.17 -6.08
C THR A 226 -6.44 -20.20 -6.13
N LEU A 227 -5.80 -19.04 -6.34
CA LEU A 227 -4.34 -18.94 -6.37
C LEU A 227 -3.69 -19.28 -5.03
N ILE A 228 -4.27 -18.80 -3.93
CA ILE A 228 -3.81 -19.10 -2.57
C ILE A 228 -3.94 -20.60 -2.28
N GLU A 229 -5.04 -21.23 -2.70
CA GLU A 229 -5.25 -22.66 -2.51
C GLU A 229 -4.28 -23.49 -3.36
N LEU A 230 -4.02 -23.06 -4.59
CA LEU A 230 -3.04 -23.70 -5.47
C LEU A 230 -1.62 -23.60 -4.87
N MET A 231 -1.23 -22.43 -4.38
CA MET A 231 0.03 -22.21 -3.67
C MET A 231 0.14 -23.10 -2.43
N ARG A 232 -0.95 -23.23 -1.65
CA ARG A 232 -1.01 -24.09 -0.47
C ARG A 232 -0.79 -25.57 -0.81
N ARG A 233 -1.38 -26.05 -1.91
CA ARG A 233 -1.35 -27.48 -2.31
C ARG A 233 -0.08 -27.88 -3.04
N SER A 234 0.31 -27.11 -4.06
CA SER A 234 1.39 -27.49 -4.99
C SER A 234 2.63 -26.61 -4.89
N GLY A 235 2.60 -25.54 -4.09
CA GLY A 235 3.67 -24.54 -4.05
C GLY A 235 3.70 -23.62 -5.28
N PHE A 236 2.78 -23.79 -6.22
CA PHE A 236 2.72 -22.95 -7.41
C PHE A 236 2.30 -21.53 -7.05
N VAL A 237 3.10 -20.55 -7.48
CA VAL A 237 2.75 -19.13 -7.42
C VAL A 237 3.04 -18.50 -8.78
N PRO A 238 2.15 -17.61 -9.28
CA PRO A 238 2.45 -16.85 -10.49
C PRO A 238 3.84 -16.21 -10.43
N LYS A 239 4.62 -16.41 -11.50
CA LYS A 239 6.00 -15.89 -11.61
C LYS A 239 6.00 -14.36 -11.47
N ARG A 240 7.02 -13.82 -10.81
CA ARG A 240 7.29 -12.38 -10.86
C ARG A 240 7.57 -11.99 -12.31
N GLN A 241 6.90 -10.97 -12.82
CA GLN A 241 7.30 -10.40 -14.10
C GLN A 241 8.49 -9.48 -13.83
N LYS A 242 9.65 -9.79 -14.44
CA LYS A 242 10.80 -8.89 -14.41
C LYS A 242 10.36 -7.53 -14.99
N PRO A 243 10.76 -6.39 -14.40
CA PRO A 243 10.61 -5.11 -15.09
C PRO A 243 11.31 -5.25 -16.45
N SER A 244 10.65 -4.81 -17.51
CA SER A 244 11.24 -4.86 -18.84
C SER A 244 12.55 -4.08 -18.77
N LYS A 245 13.67 -4.73 -19.11
CA LYS A 245 14.92 -4.03 -19.35
C LYS A 245 14.68 -3.12 -20.56
N LYS A 246 14.30 -1.86 -20.32
CA LYS A 246 14.45 -0.85 -21.36
C LYS A 246 15.96 -0.65 -21.51
N LYS A 247 16.46 -1.03 -22.69
CA LYS A 247 17.78 -0.65 -23.17
C LYS A 247 17.95 0.85 -22.92
N GLN A 248 18.94 1.20 -22.11
CA GLN A 248 19.51 2.54 -22.15
C GLN A 248 20.11 2.66 -23.56
N GLY A 249 19.46 3.46 -24.39
CA GLY A 249 20.04 4.03 -25.60
C GLY A 249 20.24 5.51 -25.32
#